data_AF-A0A1B0GKC7-F1
#
_entry.id   AF-A0A1B0GKC7-F1
#
_cell.length_a   1.000
_cell.length_b   1.000
_cell.length_c   1.000
_cell.angle_alpha   90.00
_cell.angle_beta   90.00
_cell.angle_gamma   90.00
#
_symmetry.space_group_name_H-M   'P 1'
#
loop_
_entity.id
_entity.type
_entity.pdbx_description
1 polymer ?
#
loop_
_entity_poly.entity_id
_entity_poly.type
_entity_poly.pdbx_seq_one_letter_code
_entity_poly.pdbx_strand_id
1 'polypeptide(L)'
;MASKKYPMLLSDLDELPTGRLGVYEFYFDPTLCPIAKRVAEEELKETEEKKQKCIEELRKLLEQEENLVVPIDNVDWLIKFLRARDYDVPDTFKLIKYSDIYKDFIPSKMTRLYEHQIFLGSPEKDDMGRRILILEVGKKWKHKIVSVKELFRVCILIMEAASLEPNSQVLGTVVIVDVKGFNLARANKFTPQILHMGIKWIQDCIPIKIKAFHVINENTFVDLVWNLAKPLLRPDFKKRIHFHGSDFGSLQKHIPARCLFTYYGGTLEFPRNPYPRRTLGRIPLVIEGVLNINCLLCDSIMSNKKYPMLLSNLDEIPTLKFGNYELVFESELSDFSKEVARTELRETDEVRKEAVWQLRKLLEDECDLVTPFHNDFWLIKFLRPCKFYPESARDLIKCYYEFKEKYSVIYNNLLPSKLTRAFNGDIIKKPGTRK
;
A
#
# COMPACT_ATOMS: atom_id res chain seq x y z
N MET A 1 -25.96 18.66 1.10
CA MET A 1 -25.45 17.50 0.34
C MET A 1 -24.18 17.04 1.02
N ALA A 2 -24.15 15.81 1.54
CA ALA A 2 -22.95 15.30 2.22
C ALA A 2 -21.87 15.03 1.17
N SER A 3 -20.77 15.80 1.17
CA SER A 3 -19.61 15.52 0.33
C SER A 3 -19.09 14.13 0.68
N LYS A 4 -19.06 13.20 -0.28
CA LYS A 4 -18.38 11.90 -0.10
C LYS A 4 -16.91 12.19 0.24
N LYS A 5 -16.53 12.09 1.53
CA LYS A 5 -15.13 12.21 1.96
C LYS A 5 -14.37 11.01 1.40
N TYR A 6 -13.45 11.26 0.47
CA TYR A 6 -12.53 10.26 -0.05
C TYR A 6 -11.27 10.20 0.83
N PRO A 7 -10.56 9.06 0.85
CA PRO A 7 -9.26 8.96 1.52
C PRO A 7 -8.28 10.03 1.00
N MET A 8 -7.59 10.75 1.88
CA MET A 8 -6.56 11.76 1.56
C MET A 8 -5.41 11.16 0.73
N LEU A 9 -5.36 11.47 -0.55
CA LEU A 9 -4.37 10.93 -1.46
C LEU A 9 -3.04 11.66 -1.34
N LEU A 10 -1.98 11.05 -1.88
CA LEU A 10 -0.67 11.68 -2.00
C LEU A 10 -0.72 13.03 -2.76
N SER A 11 -1.71 13.22 -3.62
CA SER A 11 -2.00 14.44 -4.37
C SER A 11 -2.72 15.53 -3.57
N ASP A 12 -3.12 15.24 -2.33
CA ASP A 12 -3.87 16.15 -1.46
C ASP A 12 -2.95 16.85 -0.44
N LEU A 13 -1.62 16.71 -0.59
CA LEU A 13 -0.64 17.41 0.23
C LEU A 13 -0.49 18.88 -0.16
N ASP A 14 -0.44 19.76 0.85
CA ASP A 14 -0.17 21.20 0.68
C ASP A 14 1.25 21.47 0.13
N GLU A 15 2.21 20.59 0.43
CA GLU A 15 3.58 20.64 -0.09
C GLU A 15 4.02 19.25 -0.56
N LEU A 16 4.61 19.16 -1.75
CA LEU A 16 5.13 17.90 -2.25
C LEU A 16 6.31 17.41 -1.38
N PRO A 17 6.45 16.09 -1.13
CA PRO A 17 7.47 15.59 -0.22
C PRO A 17 8.88 15.97 -0.66
N THR A 18 9.81 16.12 0.27
CA THR A 18 11.24 16.24 -0.05
C THR A 18 11.97 14.96 0.31
N GLY A 19 12.91 14.56 -0.53
CA GLY A 19 13.73 13.38 -0.35
C GLY A 19 15.13 13.70 0.11
N ARG A 20 15.78 12.74 0.78
CA ARG A 20 17.23 12.81 1.03
C ARG A 20 17.89 11.44 0.91
N LEU A 21 19.07 11.42 0.29
CA LEU A 21 19.97 10.28 0.20
C LEU A 21 21.37 10.76 0.56
N GLY A 22 21.80 10.55 1.80
CA GLY A 22 23.03 11.16 2.32
C GLY A 22 23.02 12.69 2.18
N VAL A 23 23.88 13.23 1.30
CA VAL A 23 23.98 14.67 1.00
C VAL A 23 23.06 15.13 -0.13
N TYR A 24 22.48 14.21 -0.90
CA TYR A 24 21.60 14.55 -2.01
C TYR A 24 20.19 14.83 -1.50
N GLU A 25 19.63 15.96 -1.90
CA GLU A 25 18.25 16.35 -1.64
C GLU A 25 17.44 16.28 -2.92
N PHE A 26 16.18 15.85 -2.78
CA PHE A 26 15.26 15.66 -3.88
C PHE A 26 14.04 16.51 -3.60
N TYR A 27 13.69 17.34 -4.57
CA TYR A 27 12.47 18.14 -4.50
C TYR A 27 11.54 17.67 -5.60
N PHE A 28 10.27 17.54 -5.24
CA PHE A 28 9.21 17.37 -6.22
C PHE A 28 8.86 18.76 -6.73
N ASP A 29 9.30 19.07 -7.95
CA ASP A 29 8.98 20.32 -8.61
C ASP A 29 7.52 20.27 -9.08
N PRO A 30 6.63 21.13 -8.56
CA PRO A 30 5.22 21.16 -8.97
C PRO A 30 5.03 21.69 -10.41
N THR A 31 6.08 22.19 -11.04
CA THR A 31 6.03 22.74 -12.40
C THR A 31 6.69 21.83 -13.44
N LEU A 32 6.18 21.92 -14.67
CA LEU A 32 6.81 21.27 -15.81
C LEU A 32 8.10 22.02 -16.20
N CYS A 33 9.20 21.28 -16.29
CA CYS A 33 10.45 21.78 -16.84
C CYS A 33 10.30 22.06 -18.36
N PRO A 34 11.23 22.80 -18.99
CA PRO A 34 11.12 23.15 -20.41
C PRO A 34 10.98 21.95 -21.36
N ILE A 35 11.66 20.84 -21.05
CA ILE A 35 11.55 19.59 -21.84
C ILE A 35 10.15 18.99 -21.68
N ALA A 36 9.64 18.91 -20.44
CA ALA A 36 8.32 18.36 -20.17
C ALA A 36 7.20 19.22 -20.77
N LYS A 37 7.31 20.56 -20.74
CA LYS A 37 6.36 21.45 -21.41
C LYS A 37 6.26 21.15 -22.90
N ARG A 38 7.41 21.06 -23.57
CA ARG A 38 7.47 20.73 -25.01
C ARG A 38 6.84 19.38 -25.31
N VAL A 39 7.16 18.34 -24.54
CA VAL A 39 6.58 17.00 -24.72
C VAL A 39 5.06 17.01 -24.46
N ALA A 40 4.59 17.75 -23.46
CA ALA A 40 3.17 17.90 -23.20
C ALA A 40 2.45 18.57 -24.40
N GLU A 41 3.02 19.64 -24.95
CA GLU A 41 2.47 20.36 -26.09
C GLU A 41 2.51 19.54 -27.39
N GLU A 42 3.65 18.92 -27.71
CA GLU A 42 3.89 18.26 -29.00
C GLU A 42 3.36 16.82 -29.06
N GLU A 43 3.64 16.02 -28.02
CA GLU A 43 3.25 14.60 -27.98
C GLU A 43 1.85 14.42 -27.41
N LEU A 44 1.54 15.03 -26.26
CA LEU A 44 0.24 14.88 -25.61
C LEU A 44 -0.82 15.84 -26.18
N LYS A 45 -0.41 16.83 -26.97
CA LYS A 45 -1.28 17.91 -27.48
C LYS A 45 -2.03 18.60 -26.33
N GLU A 46 -1.35 18.76 -25.21
CA GLU A 46 -1.90 19.25 -23.95
C GLU A 46 -2.09 20.78 -24.04
N THR A 47 -3.29 21.21 -24.44
CA THR A 47 -3.74 22.61 -24.36
C THR A 47 -4.70 22.81 -23.19
N GLU A 48 -4.88 24.04 -22.71
CA GLU A 48 -5.84 24.33 -21.64
C GLU A 48 -7.27 23.94 -22.02
N GLU A 49 -7.66 24.13 -23.28
CA GLU A 49 -8.96 23.69 -23.81
C GLU A 49 -9.10 22.16 -23.77
N LYS A 50 -8.08 21.43 -24.24
CA LYS A 50 -8.10 19.96 -24.22
C LYS A 50 -8.14 19.43 -22.79
N LYS A 51 -7.36 20.02 -21.88
CA LYS A 51 -7.39 19.67 -20.45
C LYS A 51 -8.80 19.80 -19.89
N GLN A 52 -9.40 20.99 -20.04
CA GLN A 52 -10.70 21.28 -19.48
C GLN A 52 -11.77 20.31 -20.02
N LYS A 53 -11.78 20.09 -21.34
CA LYS A 53 -12.71 19.16 -21.99
C LYS A 53 -12.56 17.73 -21.46
N CYS A 54 -11.33 17.20 -21.42
CA CYS A 54 -11.08 15.84 -20.96
C CYS A 54 -11.38 15.66 -19.46
N ILE A 55 -11.09 16.66 -18.63
CA ILE A 55 -11.44 16.66 -17.21
C ILE A 55 -12.96 16.57 -17.05
N GLU A 56 -13.71 17.41 -17.77
CA GLU A 56 -15.16 17.48 -17.66
C GLU A 56 -15.85 16.20 -18.16
N GLU A 57 -15.34 15.61 -19.25
CA GLU A 57 -15.79 14.30 -19.75
C GLU A 57 -15.50 13.18 -18.75
N LEU A 58 -14.28 13.13 -18.22
CA LEU A 58 -13.89 12.12 -17.23
C LEU A 58 -14.71 12.23 -15.94
N ARG A 59 -14.99 13.45 -15.47
CA ARG A 59 -15.85 13.68 -14.30
C ARG A 59 -17.24 13.08 -14.50
N LYS A 60 -17.88 13.36 -15.64
CA LYS A 60 -19.20 12.79 -15.96
C LYS A 60 -19.22 11.26 -15.90
N LEU A 61 -18.15 10.60 -16.38
CA LEU A 61 -18.03 9.14 -16.29
C LEU A 61 -17.86 8.65 -14.85
N LEU A 62 -17.02 9.33 -14.06
CA LEU A 62 -16.75 8.95 -12.66
C LEU A 62 -17.97 9.19 -11.74
N GLU A 63 -18.78 10.22 -11.99
CA GLU A 63 -20.02 10.50 -11.23
C GLU A 63 -21.07 9.39 -11.38
N GLN A 64 -21.11 8.74 -12.54
CA GLN A 64 -22.03 7.64 -12.83
C GLN A 64 -21.65 6.34 -12.12
N GLU A 65 -20.44 6.23 -11.55
CA GLU A 65 -19.96 5.03 -10.87
C GLU A 65 -20.28 5.07 -9.36
N GLU A 66 -21.42 4.52 -8.97
CA GLU A 66 -21.89 4.57 -7.58
C GLU A 66 -20.93 3.92 -6.56
N ASN A 67 -20.20 2.89 -6.99
CA ASN A 67 -19.31 2.07 -6.15
C ASN A 67 -17.85 2.57 -6.10
N LEU A 68 -17.51 3.58 -6.90
CA LEU A 68 -16.18 4.15 -6.97
C LEU A 68 -16.11 5.43 -6.13
N VAL A 69 -15.10 5.53 -5.27
CA VAL A 69 -14.88 6.71 -4.42
C VAL A 69 -13.48 7.24 -4.72
N VAL A 70 -13.43 8.36 -5.41
CA VAL A 70 -12.22 9.01 -5.93
C VAL A 70 -12.35 10.54 -5.80
N PRO A 71 -11.23 11.29 -5.77
CA PRO A 71 -11.22 12.73 -5.58
C PRO A 71 -11.60 13.46 -6.88
N ILE A 72 -12.85 13.35 -7.29
CA ILE A 72 -13.31 13.88 -8.58
C ILE A 72 -13.12 15.40 -8.75
N ASP A 73 -13.05 16.12 -7.63
CA ASP A 73 -12.82 17.56 -7.60
C ASP A 73 -11.33 17.94 -7.67
N ASN A 74 -10.41 17.02 -7.37
CA ASN A 74 -8.97 17.26 -7.44
C ASN A 74 -8.48 17.20 -8.90
N VAL A 75 -8.22 18.37 -9.48
CA VAL A 75 -7.79 18.53 -10.87
C VAL A 75 -6.42 17.89 -11.11
N ASP A 76 -5.45 18.08 -10.21
CA ASP A 76 -4.10 17.52 -10.35
C ASP A 76 -4.11 15.99 -10.30
N TRP A 77 -4.97 15.42 -9.44
CA TRP A 77 -5.21 13.99 -9.42
C TRP A 77 -5.76 13.51 -10.77
N LEU A 78 -6.77 14.16 -11.34
CA LEU A 78 -7.33 13.77 -12.65
C LEU A 78 -6.29 13.90 -13.78
N ILE A 79 -5.54 15.01 -13.80
CA ILE A 79 -4.50 15.27 -14.81
C ILE A 79 -3.42 14.19 -14.78
N LYS A 80 -3.02 13.71 -13.60
CA LYS A 80 -2.08 12.59 -13.45
C LYS A 80 -2.51 11.36 -14.26
N PHE A 81 -3.77 10.96 -14.14
CA PHE A 81 -4.32 9.80 -14.87
C PHE A 81 -4.54 10.08 -16.36
N LEU A 82 -4.91 11.32 -16.73
CA LEU A 82 -5.04 11.74 -18.13
C LEU A 82 -3.70 11.71 -18.85
N ARG A 83 -2.65 12.31 -18.28
CA ARG A 83 -1.28 12.28 -18.84
C ARG A 83 -0.75 10.86 -19.02
N ALA A 84 -1.06 9.97 -18.07
CA ALA A 84 -0.66 8.56 -18.13
C ALA A 84 -1.28 7.79 -19.31
N ARG A 85 -2.38 8.29 -19.90
CA ARG A 85 -3.09 7.70 -21.05
C ARG A 85 -3.26 8.69 -22.19
N ASP A 86 -2.35 9.65 -22.33
CA ASP A 86 -2.31 10.56 -23.48
C ASP A 86 -3.60 11.39 -23.69
N TYR A 87 -4.32 11.65 -22.59
CA TYR A 87 -5.66 12.27 -22.57
C TYR A 87 -6.76 11.44 -23.26
N ASP A 88 -6.57 10.14 -23.43
CA ASP A 88 -7.64 9.21 -23.80
C ASP A 88 -8.57 8.96 -22.61
N VAL A 89 -9.74 9.60 -22.62
CA VAL A 89 -10.70 9.55 -21.50
C VAL A 89 -11.20 8.14 -21.19
N PRO A 90 -11.57 7.30 -22.19
CA PRO A 90 -11.98 5.91 -21.94
C PRO A 90 -10.89 5.06 -21.25
N ASP A 91 -9.64 5.12 -21.72
CA ASP A 91 -8.54 4.37 -21.12
C ASP A 91 -8.15 4.93 -19.76
N THR A 92 -8.21 6.25 -19.57
CA THR A 92 -8.03 6.89 -18.26
C THR A 92 -9.08 6.40 -17.26
N PHE A 93 -10.35 6.39 -17.65
CA PHE A 93 -11.44 5.90 -16.80
C PHE A 93 -11.23 4.43 -16.41
N LYS A 94 -10.84 3.59 -17.38
CA LYS A 94 -10.50 2.18 -17.13
C LYS A 94 -9.33 2.02 -16.15
N LEU A 95 -8.27 2.82 -16.30
CA LEU A 95 -7.13 2.84 -15.37
C LEU A 95 -7.58 3.19 -13.95
N ILE A 96 -8.42 4.22 -13.78
CA ILE A 96 -8.95 4.62 -12.47
C ILE A 96 -9.78 3.48 -11.85
N LYS A 97 -10.60 2.77 -12.62
CA LYS A 97 -11.37 1.62 -12.08
C LYS A 97 -10.46 0.50 -11.57
N TYR A 98 -9.26 0.35 -12.11
CA TYR A 98 -8.27 -0.62 -11.61
C TYR A 98 -7.51 -0.14 -10.36
N SER A 99 -7.63 1.13 -9.96
CA SER A 99 -6.99 1.62 -8.73
C SER A 99 -7.61 1.04 -7.46
N ASP A 100 -8.74 0.34 -7.56
CA ASP A 100 -9.32 -0.47 -6.49
C ASP A 100 -8.37 -1.57 -5.98
N ILE A 101 -7.34 -1.95 -6.75
CA ILE A 101 -6.27 -2.88 -6.33
C ILE A 101 -5.49 -2.34 -5.11
N TYR A 102 -5.54 -1.02 -4.86
CA TYR A 102 -4.84 -0.36 -3.75
C TYR A 102 -5.64 -0.32 -2.43
N LYS A 103 -6.87 -0.86 -2.38
CA LYS A 103 -7.76 -0.79 -1.20
C LYS A 103 -7.18 -1.41 0.09
N ASP A 104 -6.25 -2.36 -0.02
CA ASP A 104 -5.59 -3.02 1.13
C ASP A 104 -4.14 -2.53 1.37
N PHE A 105 -3.75 -1.41 0.75
CA PHE A 105 -2.38 -0.91 0.79
C PHE A 105 -2.14 -0.01 2.00
N ILE A 106 -1.48 -0.55 3.04
CA ILE A 106 -1.13 0.20 4.27
C ILE A 106 0.40 0.27 4.41
N PRO A 107 1.04 1.40 4.06
CA PRO A 107 2.49 1.58 4.15
C PRO A 107 3.06 1.52 5.57
N SER A 108 2.26 1.82 6.60
CA SER A 108 2.72 1.78 8.01
C SER A 108 3.10 0.37 8.48
N LYS A 109 2.70 -0.68 7.75
CA LYS A 109 3.10 -2.07 8.00
C LYS A 109 4.39 -2.49 7.29
N MET A 110 5.09 -1.55 6.63
CA MET A 110 6.22 -1.84 5.74
C MET A 110 7.60 -1.51 6.33
N THR A 111 7.70 -1.21 7.63
CA THR A 111 8.94 -0.76 8.28
C THR A 111 10.14 -1.69 8.03
N ARG A 112 9.92 -3.01 8.10
CA ARG A 112 10.93 -4.06 7.84
C ARG A 112 11.48 -4.05 6.40
N LEU A 113 10.75 -3.46 5.45
CA LEU A 113 11.13 -3.45 4.02
C LEU A 113 12.20 -2.40 3.71
N TYR A 114 12.16 -1.28 4.43
CA TYR A 114 13.10 -0.17 4.24
C TYR A 114 14.49 -0.47 4.83
N GLU A 115 14.55 -1.31 5.86
CA GLU A 115 15.81 -1.78 6.47
C GLU A 115 16.68 -2.55 5.48
N HIS A 116 16.08 -3.17 4.47
CA HIS A 116 16.79 -3.98 3.48
C HIS A 116 17.32 -3.17 2.27
N GLN A 117 16.99 -1.87 2.19
CA GLN A 117 17.53 -0.93 1.19
C GLN A 117 17.50 -1.50 -0.24
N ILE A 118 16.40 -2.17 -0.58
CA ILE A 118 16.18 -2.81 -1.89
C ILE A 118 15.77 -1.81 -2.97
N PHE A 119 15.55 -0.55 -2.61
CA PHE A 119 15.14 0.51 -3.51
C PHE A 119 15.99 1.76 -3.30
N LEU A 120 16.28 2.43 -4.41
CA LEU A 120 17.05 3.66 -4.47
C LEU A 120 16.54 4.54 -5.61
N GLY A 121 16.25 5.81 -5.34
CA GLY A 121 16.08 6.81 -6.41
C GLY A 121 17.43 7.40 -6.79
N SER A 122 17.73 7.53 -8.08
CA SER A 122 18.91 8.30 -8.48
C SER A 122 18.70 9.78 -8.13
N PRO A 123 19.66 10.44 -7.47
CA PRO A 123 19.70 11.90 -7.27
C PRO A 123 19.44 12.68 -8.56
N GLU A 124 19.94 12.17 -9.66
CA GLU A 124 19.91 12.82 -10.96
C GLU A 124 18.80 12.29 -11.85
N LYS A 125 18.41 13.12 -12.82
CA LYS A 125 17.55 12.75 -13.94
C LYS A 125 18.43 12.49 -15.16
N ASP A 126 17.95 11.69 -16.10
CA ASP A 126 18.68 11.50 -17.36
C ASP A 126 18.60 12.73 -18.28
N ASP A 127 19.23 12.66 -19.46
CA ASP A 127 19.24 13.74 -20.46
C ASP A 127 17.82 14.16 -20.92
N MET A 128 16.84 13.26 -20.80
CA MET A 128 15.46 13.51 -21.16
C MET A 128 14.63 14.04 -19.97
N GLY A 129 15.25 14.27 -18.82
CA GLY A 129 14.59 14.72 -17.59
C GLY A 129 13.75 13.64 -16.89
N ARG A 130 13.98 12.36 -17.22
CA ARG A 130 13.21 11.23 -16.64
C ARG A 130 13.77 10.83 -15.28
N ARG A 131 12.86 10.47 -14.37
CA ARG A 131 13.22 9.93 -13.05
C ARG A 131 13.77 8.52 -13.18
N ILE A 132 14.94 8.27 -12.60
CA ILE A 132 15.60 6.96 -12.58
C ILE A 132 15.36 6.29 -11.23
N LEU A 133 14.77 5.11 -11.27
CA LEU A 133 14.41 4.27 -10.13
C LEU A 133 15.25 3.00 -10.15
N ILE A 134 15.93 2.66 -9.06
CA ILE A 134 16.82 1.50 -8.96
C ILE A 134 16.22 0.51 -7.95
N LEU A 135 16.03 -0.73 -8.39
CA LEU A 135 15.51 -1.82 -7.57
C LEU A 135 16.53 -2.95 -7.49
N GLU A 136 17.04 -3.22 -6.29
CA GLU A 136 18.06 -4.25 -6.02
C GLU A 136 17.42 -5.53 -5.48
N VAL A 137 16.95 -6.39 -6.38
CA VAL A 137 16.23 -7.64 -6.06
C VAL A 137 17.13 -8.87 -5.98
N GLY A 138 18.44 -8.70 -6.15
CA GLY A 138 19.43 -9.78 -6.00
C GLY A 138 19.73 -10.12 -4.53
N LYS A 139 21.00 -9.98 -4.13
CA LYS A 139 21.48 -10.35 -2.80
C LYS A 139 20.79 -9.56 -1.67
N LYS A 140 20.47 -8.28 -1.89
CA LYS A 140 19.84 -7.40 -0.88
C LYS A 140 18.43 -7.82 -0.52
N TRP A 141 17.66 -8.35 -1.48
CA TRP A 141 16.33 -8.88 -1.18
C TRP A 141 16.42 -10.20 -0.41
N LYS A 142 16.08 -10.15 0.88
CA LYS A 142 15.97 -11.31 1.77
C LYS A 142 14.54 -11.88 1.70
N HIS A 143 14.27 -12.69 0.68
CA HIS A 143 12.92 -13.21 0.36
C HIS A 143 12.22 -14.05 1.45
N LYS A 144 12.94 -14.45 2.51
CA LYS A 144 12.36 -15.12 3.70
C LYS A 144 11.80 -14.14 4.72
N ILE A 145 12.30 -12.91 4.71
CA ILE A 145 11.85 -11.82 5.58
C ILE A 145 10.84 -10.95 4.82
N VAL A 146 11.15 -10.68 3.56
CA VAL A 146 10.33 -9.86 2.66
C VAL A 146 9.73 -10.75 1.59
N SER A 147 8.43 -11.03 1.68
CA SER A 147 7.73 -11.80 0.66
C SER A 147 7.75 -11.08 -0.70
N VAL A 148 7.53 -11.83 -1.78
CA VAL A 148 7.42 -11.24 -3.12
C VAL A 148 6.23 -10.28 -3.24
N LYS A 149 5.14 -10.53 -2.51
CA LYS A 149 3.98 -9.63 -2.47
C LYS A 149 4.35 -8.30 -1.83
N GLU A 150 5.12 -8.32 -0.75
CA GLU A 150 5.64 -7.11 -0.11
C GLU A 150 6.65 -6.37 -1.00
N LEU A 151 7.50 -7.09 -1.73
CA LEU A 151 8.37 -6.48 -2.75
C LEU A 151 7.55 -5.72 -3.80
N PHE A 152 6.49 -6.33 -4.36
CA PHE A 152 5.59 -5.65 -5.29
C PHE A 152 4.89 -4.46 -4.65
N ARG A 153 4.52 -4.57 -3.37
CA ARG A 153 3.93 -3.45 -2.65
C ARG A 153 4.89 -2.26 -2.57
N VAL A 154 6.16 -2.47 -2.23
CA VAL A 154 7.17 -1.41 -2.26
C VAL A 154 7.26 -0.76 -3.64
N CYS A 155 7.30 -1.58 -4.70
CA CYS A 155 7.32 -1.06 -6.07
C CYS A 155 6.08 -0.19 -6.37
N ILE A 156 4.90 -0.60 -5.94
CA ILE A 156 3.66 0.19 -6.06
C ILE A 156 3.80 1.55 -5.41
N LEU A 157 4.26 1.60 -4.16
CA LEU A 157 4.39 2.84 -3.40
C LEU A 157 5.34 3.83 -4.08
N ILE A 158 6.48 3.33 -4.53
CA ILE A 158 7.49 4.14 -5.22
C ILE A 158 6.95 4.69 -6.52
N MET A 159 6.25 3.87 -7.29
CA MET A 159 5.67 4.28 -8.57
C MET A 159 4.54 5.29 -8.37
N GLU A 160 3.74 5.13 -7.31
CA GLU A 160 2.72 6.11 -6.93
C GLU A 160 3.38 7.43 -6.52
N ALA A 161 4.43 7.40 -5.70
CA ALA A 161 5.19 8.60 -5.36
C ALA A 161 5.77 9.27 -6.60
N ALA A 162 6.42 8.52 -7.50
CA ALA A 162 6.96 9.05 -8.75
C ALA A 162 5.86 9.67 -9.64
N SER A 163 4.63 9.14 -9.60
CA SER A 163 3.49 9.65 -10.36
C SER A 163 2.97 11.01 -9.88
N LEU A 164 3.39 11.48 -8.70
CA LEU A 164 3.06 12.81 -8.20
C LEU A 164 3.91 13.89 -8.85
N GLU A 165 5.11 13.55 -9.34
CA GLU A 165 5.99 14.50 -9.99
C GLU A 165 5.46 14.83 -11.40
N PRO A 166 5.03 16.08 -11.69
CA PRO A 166 4.48 16.46 -13.00
C PRO A 166 5.41 16.14 -14.17
N ASN A 167 6.71 16.37 -13.99
CA ASN A 167 7.72 16.01 -14.98
C ASN A 167 7.73 14.49 -15.28
N SER A 168 7.58 13.65 -14.26
CA SER A 168 7.53 12.20 -14.41
C SER A 168 6.22 11.70 -15.01
N GLN A 169 5.10 12.42 -14.81
CA GLN A 169 3.83 12.12 -15.49
C GLN A 169 3.94 12.26 -17.02
N VAL A 170 4.66 13.30 -17.48
CA VAL A 170 4.82 13.61 -18.91
C VAL A 170 5.98 12.82 -19.53
N LEU A 171 7.17 12.91 -18.93
CA LEU A 171 8.41 12.34 -19.47
C LEU A 171 8.54 10.84 -19.18
N GLY A 172 7.84 10.34 -18.16
CA GLY A 172 7.92 8.96 -17.69
C GLY A 172 9.14 8.66 -16.83
N THR A 173 9.27 7.38 -16.47
CA THR A 173 10.36 6.86 -15.63
C THR A 173 11.23 5.85 -16.35
N VAL A 174 12.46 5.73 -15.87
CA VAL A 174 13.41 4.67 -16.23
C VAL A 174 13.66 3.82 -15.00
N VAL A 175 13.57 2.50 -15.13
CA VAL A 175 13.76 1.56 -14.01
C VAL A 175 14.99 0.72 -14.27
N ILE A 176 15.93 0.68 -13.31
CA ILE A 176 17.07 -0.22 -13.29
C ILE A 176 16.76 -1.33 -12.28
N VAL A 177 16.92 -2.58 -12.68
CA VAL A 177 16.73 -3.75 -11.83
C VAL A 177 18.07 -4.47 -11.69
N ASP A 178 18.69 -4.34 -10.53
CA ASP A 178 19.93 -5.04 -10.20
C ASP A 178 19.62 -6.41 -9.58
N VAL A 179 19.96 -7.45 -10.32
CA VAL A 179 19.73 -8.84 -9.92
C VAL A 179 21.03 -9.53 -9.48
N LYS A 180 22.06 -8.77 -9.09
CA LYS A 180 23.33 -9.35 -8.61
C LYS A 180 23.12 -10.27 -7.41
N GLY A 181 23.44 -11.55 -7.56
CA GLY A 181 23.24 -12.57 -6.52
C GLY A 181 21.80 -13.12 -6.45
N PHE A 182 20.99 -12.90 -7.48
CA PHE A 182 19.72 -13.58 -7.69
C PHE A 182 19.96 -15.09 -7.87
N ASN A 183 19.09 -15.91 -7.29
CA ASN A 183 19.26 -17.37 -7.26
C ASN A 183 17.91 -18.08 -7.40
N LEU A 184 17.95 -19.40 -7.55
CA LEU A 184 16.75 -20.22 -7.75
C LEU A 184 15.69 -20.01 -6.66
N ALA A 185 16.09 -19.85 -5.40
CA ALA A 185 15.14 -19.62 -4.30
C ALA A 185 14.33 -18.33 -4.46
N ARG A 186 14.95 -17.27 -5.01
CA ARG A 186 14.25 -16.02 -5.37
C ARG A 186 13.46 -16.15 -6.66
N ALA A 187 14.01 -16.81 -7.68
CA ALA A 187 13.32 -17.08 -8.93
C ALA A 187 11.99 -17.82 -8.70
N ASN A 188 11.98 -18.83 -7.82
CA ASN A 188 10.79 -19.61 -7.46
C ASN A 188 9.70 -18.80 -6.75
N LYS A 189 9.97 -17.56 -6.31
CA LYS A 189 8.92 -16.67 -5.79
C LYS A 189 8.10 -16.01 -6.89
N PHE A 190 8.61 -15.95 -8.12
CA PHE A 190 7.90 -15.43 -9.28
C PHE A 190 7.10 -16.52 -9.97
N THR A 191 6.06 -17.00 -9.27
CA THR A 191 5.11 -17.96 -9.85
C THR A 191 4.31 -17.32 -11.00
N PRO A 192 3.71 -18.11 -11.92
CA PRO A 192 2.88 -17.55 -12.99
C PRO A 192 1.78 -16.60 -12.50
N GLN A 193 1.17 -16.88 -11.35
CA GLN A 193 0.17 -16.01 -10.73
C GLN A 193 0.76 -14.66 -10.31
N ILE A 194 1.94 -14.66 -9.67
CA ILE A 194 2.63 -13.44 -9.26
C ILE A 194 3.09 -12.63 -10.47
N LEU A 195 3.62 -13.29 -11.50
CA LEU A 195 4.04 -12.64 -12.73
C LEU A 195 2.87 -12.02 -13.49
N HIS A 196 1.75 -12.74 -13.63
CA HIS A 196 0.54 -12.21 -14.24
C HIS A 196 0.02 -10.98 -13.49
N MET A 197 -0.02 -11.04 -12.15
CA MET A 197 -0.38 -9.89 -11.32
C MET A 197 0.56 -8.69 -11.54
N GLY A 198 1.88 -8.91 -11.45
CA GLY A 198 2.88 -7.85 -11.60
C GLY A 198 2.90 -7.23 -12.99
N ILE A 199 2.77 -8.04 -14.04
CA ILE A 199 2.74 -7.59 -15.44
C ILE A 199 1.46 -6.83 -15.74
N LYS A 200 0.31 -7.31 -15.27
CA LYS A 200 -0.95 -6.56 -15.39
C LYS A 200 -0.85 -5.21 -14.68
N TRP A 201 -0.34 -5.20 -13.45
CA TRP A 201 -0.17 -3.98 -12.68
C TRP A 201 0.68 -2.94 -13.44
N ILE A 202 1.85 -3.35 -13.91
CA ILE A 202 2.82 -2.44 -14.52
C ILE A 202 2.42 -1.95 -15.91
N GLN A 203 1.62 -2.74 -16.64
CA GLN A 203 1.14 -2.39 -17.98
C GLN A 203 -0.17 -1.59 -17.95
N ASP A 204 -1.06 -1.86 -16.98
CA ASP A 204 -2.45 -1.40 -17.06
C ASP A 204 -2.93 -0.61 -15.83
N CYS A 205 -2.26 -0.71 -14.68
CA CYS A 205 -2.78 -0.20 -13.40
C CYS A 205 -1.97 0.93 -12.75
N ILE A 206 -0.87 1.37 -13.36
CA ILE A 206 -0.07 2.50 -12.86
C ILE A 206 -0.35 3.81 -13.63
N PRO A 207 -0.46 4.95 -12.93
CA PRO A 207 -0.66 6.27 -13.55
C PRO A 207 0.67 6.94 -13.93
N ILE A 208 1.60 6.16 -14.48
CA ILE A 208 2.90 6.65 -14.95
C ILE A 208 3.43 5.77 -16.08
N LYS A 209 4.15 6.37 -17.03
CA LYS A 209 4.72 5.67 -18.18
C LYS A 209 6.13 5.20 -17.85
N ILE A 210 6.38 3.91 -18.05
CA ILE A 210 7.74 3.37 -17.98
C ILE A 210 8.35 3.40 -19.38
N LYS A 211 9.41 4.19 -19.54
CA LYS A 211 10.08 4.41 -20.83
C LYS A 211 11.15 3.36 -21.09
N ALA A 212 11.81 2.86 -20.05
CA ALA A 212 12.79 1.78 -20.15
C ALA A 212 12.93 0.98 -18.84
N PHE A 213 13.22 -0.31 -19.00
CA PHE A 213 13.59 -1.27 -17.97
C PHE A 213 14.99 -1.79 -18.29
N HIS A 214 15.96 -1.52 -17.42
CA HIS A 214 17.34 -1.99 -17.57
C HIS A 214 17.63 -3.06 -16.54
N VAL A 215 17.82 -4.30 -16.96
CA VAL A 215 18.23 -5.41 -16.09
C VAL A 215 19.75 -5.53 -16.15
N ILE A 216 20.39 -5.54 -14.98
CA ILE A 216 21.84 -5.62 -14.85
C ILE A 216 22.23 -6.73 -13.89
N ASN A 217 23.44 -7.27 -14.09
CA ASN A 217 23.98 -8.40 -13.35
C ASN A 217 23.11 -9.67 -13.44
N GLU A 218 22.38 -9.85 -14.53
CA GLU A 218 21.56 -11.06 -14.75
C GLU A 218 22.40 -12.32 -14.90
N ASN A 219 21.78 -13.42 -14.49
CA ASN A 219 22.34 -14.76 -14.56
C ASN A 219 21.26 -15.73 -15.08
N THR A 220 21.61 -17.00 -15.21
CA THR A 220 20.72 -18.04 -15.75
C THR A 220 19.39 -18.18 -15.02
N PHE A 221 19.29 -17.77 -13.75
CA PHE A 221 18.03 -17.83 -13.00
C PHE A 221 17.03 -16.74 -13.41
N VAL A 222 17.51 -15.66 -14.03
CA VAL A 222 16.66 -14.59 -14.58
C VAL A 222 15.97 -15.08 -15.85
N ASP A 223 16.62 -15.92 -16.64
CA ASP A 223 16.03 -16.53 -17.84
C ASP A 223 14.80 -17.38 -17.50
N LEU A 224 14.80 -18.07 -16.35
CA LEU A 224 13.63 -18.81 -15.85
C LEU A 224 12.42 -17.89 -15.67
N VAL A 225 12.62 -16.76 -14.99
CA VAL A 225 11.57 -15.77 -14.73
C VAL A 225 11.15 -15.10 -16.05
N TRP A 226 12.11 -14.76 -16.90
CA TRP A 226 11.86 -14.15 -18.20
C TRP A 226 11.02 -15.03 -19.11
N ASN A 227 11.32 -16.33 -19.20
CA ASN A 227 10.56 -17.25 -20.03
C ASN A 227 9.10 -17.40 -19.59
N LEU A 228 8.82 -17.25 -18.29
CA LEU A 228 7.45 -17.22 -17.76
C LEU A 228 6.77 -15.86 -17.98
N ALA A 229 7.51 -14.77 -17.88
CA ALA A 229 6.99 -13.41 -18.02
C ALA A 229 6.72 -13.01 -19.49
N LYS A 230 7.65 -13.36 -20.39
CA LYS A 230 7.70 -12.94 -21.80
C LYS A 230 6.39 -13.14 -22.58
N PRO A 231 5.63 -14.24 -22.43
CA PRO A 231 4.35 -14.42 -23.12
C PRO A 231 3.24 -13.47 -22.65
N LEU A 232 3.35 -12.91 -21.45
CA LEU A 232 2.36 -12.03 -20.84
C LEU A 232 2.60 -10.55 -21.18
N LEU A 233 3.77 -10.22 -21.74
CA LEU A 233 4.18 -8.85 -22.06
C LEU A 233 3.67 -8.41 -23.44
N ARG A 234 3.18 -7.18 -23.52
CA ARG A 234 2.83 -6.56 -24.82
C ARG A 234 4.09 -6.32 -25.66
N PRO A 235 4.01 -6.37 -26.99
CA PRO A 235 5.17 -6.20 -27.86
C PRO A 235 5.92 -4.87 -27.66
N ASP A 236 5.19 -3.79 -27.40
CA ASP A 236 5.75 -2.46 -27.17
C ASP A 236 6.48 -2.39 -25.82
N PHE A 237 5.94 -3.00 -24.77
CA PHE A 237 6.57 -3.04 -23.45
C PHE A 237 7.82 -3.91 -23.47
N LYS A 238 7.77 -5.06 -24.16
CA LYS A 238 8.92 -5.95 -24.32
C LYS A 238 10.12 -5.26 -24.97
N LYS A 239 9.91 -4.34 -25.91
CA LYS A 239 10.97 -3.53 -26.54
C LYS A 239 11.64 -2.55 -25.58
N ARG A 240 10.99 -2.20 -24.47
CA ARG A 240 11.51 -1.30 -23.43
C ARG A 240 12.39 -2.02 -22.41
N ILE A 241 12.47 -3.36 -22.47
CA ILE A 241 13.28 -4.17 -21.54
C ILE A 241 14.64 -4.45 -22.20
N HIS A 242 15.69 -4.02 -21.53
CA HIS A 242 17.08 -4.13 -21.94
C HIS A 242 17.86 -4.95 -20.92
N PHE A 243 18.60 -5.95 -21.39
CA PHE A 243 19.46 -6.81 -20.58
C PHE A 243 20.92 -6.45 -20.89
N HIS A 244 21.72 -6.21 -19.85
CA HIS A 244 23.08 -5.68 -19.98
C HIS A 244 24.18 -6.63 -19.46
N GLY A 245 23.81 -7.71 -18.78
CA GLY A 245 24.74 -8.62 -18.12
C GLY A 245 25.58 -7.86 -17.11
N SER A 246 26.88 -8.08 -17.18
CA SER A 246 27.88 -7.32 -16.41
C SER A 246 28.51 -6.17 -17.22
N ASP A 247 28.01 -5.86 -18.42
CA ASP A 247 28.50 -4.75 -19.24
C ASP A 247 27.79 -3.44 -18.89
N PHE A 248 28.36 -2.71 -17.92
CA PHE A 248 27.87 -1.37 -17.57
C PHE A 248 28.13 -0.34 -18.68
N GLY A 249 29.02 -0.61 -19.63
CA GLY A 249 29.17 0.22 -20.83
C GLY A 249 27.91 0.18 -21.69
N SER A 250 27.26 -0.99 -21.80
CA SER A 250 25.95 -1.09 -22.46
C SER A 250 24.87 -0.30 -21.71
N LEU A 251 24.87 -0.26 -20.39
CA LEU A 251 23.93 0.56 -19.60
C LEU A 251 24.16 2.06 -19.86
N GLN A 252 25.41 2.48 -19.92
CA GLN A 252 25.80 3.88 -20.13
C GLN A 252 25.40 4.45 -21.50
N LYS A 253 25.15 3.59 -22.49
CA LYS A 253 24.56 4.00 -23.78
C LYS A 253 23.12 4.51 -23.64
N HIS A 254 22.43 4.13 -22.58
CA HIS A 254 21.04 4.52 -22.33
C HIS A 254 20.91 5.55 -21.21
N ILE A 255 21.79 5.49 -20.21
CA ILE A 255 21.74 6.35 -19.02
C ILE A 255 23.12 6.99 -18.82
N PRO A 256 23.22 8.34 -18.81
CA PRO A 256 24.50 9.02 -18.65
C PRO A 256 25.24 8.62 -17.37
N ALA A 257 26.56 8.56 -17.43
CA ALA A 257 27.41 8.19 -16.27
C ALA A 257 27.15 9.09 -15.04
N ARG A 258 26.85 10.38 -15.25
CA ARG A 258 26.49 11.31 -14.18
C ARG A 258 25.20 10.96 -13.44
N CYS A 259 24.37 10.08 -13.99
CA CYS A 259 23.11 9.66 -13.39
C CYS A 259 23.22 8.29 -12.70
N LEU A 260 24.38 7.64 -12.79
CA LEU A 260 24.63 6.30 -12.27
C LEU A 260 25.62 6.36 -11.11
N PHE A 261 25.45 5.47 -10.14
CA PHE A 261 26.42 5.31 -9.06
C PHE A 261 27.74 4.74 -9.58
N THR A 262 28.84 5.05 -8.89
CA THR A 262 30.20 4.58 -9.24
C THR A 262 30.28 3.06 -9.37
N TYR A 263 29.54 2.31 -8.55
CA TYR A 263 29.49 0.85 -8.62
C TYR A 263 28.66 0.28 -9.81
N TYR A 264 27.98 1.16 -10.56
CA TYR A 264 27.37 0.89 -11.87
C TYR A 264 28.15 1.57 -13.02
N GLY A 265 29.41 1.94 -12.77
CA GLY A 265 30.28 2.59 -13.76
C GLY A 265 29.99 4.07 -13.99
N GLY A 266 29.15 4.70 -13.17
CA GLY A 266 28.87 6.12 -13.25
C GLY A 266 29.81 7.00 -12.44
N THR A 267 29.41 8.25 -12.22
CA THR A 267 30.18 9.23 -11.44
C THR A 267 29.48 9.67 -10.17
N LEU A 268 28.25 9.21 -9.89
CA LEU A 268 27.59 9.51 -8.61
C LEU A 268 28.20 8.70 -7.48
N GLU A 269 28.69 9.40 -6.46
CA GLU A 269 29.13 8.73 -5.26
C GLU A 269 27.93 8.27 -4.43
N PHE A 270 27.95 7.00 -4.04
CA PHE A 270 26.98 6.52 -3.07
C PHE A 270 27.41 6.98 -1.66
N PRO A 271 26.55 7.68 -0.90
CA PRO A 271 26.97 8.24 0.38
C PRO A 271 27.42 7.15 1.35
N ARG A 272 28.52 7.39 2.10
CA ARG A 272 29.01 6.46 3.15
C ARG A 272 27.99 6.22 4.25
N ASN A 273 27.10 7.19 4.47
CA ASN A 273 26.00 7.11 5.42
C ASN A 273 24.71 7.57 4.70
N PRO A 274 24.11 6.70 3.86
CA PRO A 274 22.95 7.09 3.06
C PRO A 274 21.73 7.40 3.93
N TYR A 275 21.70 6.87 5.16
CA TYR A 275 20.64 7.04 6.15
C TYR A 275 21.25 7.24 7.56
N PRO A 276 21.56 8.48 7.99
CA PRO A 276 22.19 8.74 9.28
C PRO A 276 21.40 8.17 10.47
N ARG A 277 22.05 7.77 11.57
CA ARG A 277 21.40 7.14 12.73
C ARG A 277 20.25 7.96 13.37
N ARG A 278 20.21 9.27 13.16
CA ARG A 278 19.07 10.12 13.57
C ARG A 278 17.80 9.96 12.70
N THR A 279 17.93 9.33 11.51
CA THR A 279 16.83 8.89 10.64
C THR A 279 16.49 7.39 10.81
N LEU A 280 17.16 6.64 11.68
CA LEU A 280 16.76 5.24 11.94
C LEU A 280 15.49 5.12 12.81
N GLY A 281 15.04 6.23 13.42
CA GLY A 281 13.69 6.38 13.99
C GLY A 281 12.75 7.26 13.15
N ARG A 282 13.19 7.73 11.98
CA ARG A 282 12.42 8.57 11.06
C ARG A 282 12.67 8.09 9.64
N ILE A 283 11.72 7.30 9.15
CA ILE A 283 11.64 6.77 7.78
C ILE A 283 12.29 7.73 6.76
N PRO A 284 13.14 7.27 5.81
CA PRO A 284 13.78 8.13 4.82
C PRO A 284 12.82 9.20 4.28
N LEU A 285 13.15 10.49 4.35
CA LEU A 285 12.22 11.62 4.21
C LEU A 285 11.34 11.66 2.94
N VAL A 286 11.74 11.02 1.83
CA VAL A 286 10.85 10.79 0.65
C VAL A 286 9.57 10.06 1.09
N ILE A 287 9.71 9.22 2.10
CA ILE A 287 8.75 8.29 2.63
C ILE A 287 8.10 8.85 3.92
N GLU A 288 8.68 9.83 4.62
CA GLU A 288 8.01 10.48 5.77
C GLU A 288 6.81 11.31 5.31
N GLY A 289 6.87 11.98 4.15
CA GLY A 289 5.69 12.57 3.50
C GLY A 289 4.68 11.49 3.08
N VAL A 290 5.14 10.42 2.40
CA VAL A 290 4.30 9.30 1.95
C VAL A 290 3.67 8.51 3.11
N LEU A 291 4.32 8.46 4.28
CA LEU A 291 3.86 7.80 5.50
C LEU A 291 3.03 8.72 6.39
N ASN A 292 3.28 10.03 6.45
CA ASN A 292 2.39 10.98 7.12
C ASN A 292 1.04 11.07 6.39
N ILE A 293 1.05 11.01 5.06
CA ILE A 293 -0.19 10.87 4.27
C ILE A 293 -0.92 9.59 4.64
N ASN A 294 -0.20 8.47 4.79
CA ASN A 294 -0.83 7.19 5.13
C ASN A 294 -1.18 7.02 6.61
N CYS A 295 -0.58 7.76 7.53
CA CYS A 295 -1.00 7.85 8.94
C CYS A 295 -2.31 8.64 9.07
N LEU A 296 -2.43 9.78 8.37
CA LEU A 296 -3.67 10.58 8.35
C LEU A 296 -4.80 9.88 7.55
N LEU A 297 -4.44 9.13 6.50
CA LEU A 297 -5.34 8.17 5.86
C LEU A 297 -5.73 7.04 6.81
N CYS A 298 -4.83 6.54 7.66
CA CYS A 298 -5.18 5.53 8.64
C CYS A 298 -6.24 6.10 9.59
N ASP A 299 -6.09 7.33 10.07
CA ASP A 299 -7.09 7.95 10.95
C ASP A 299 -8.42 8.25 10.24
N SER A 300 -8.40 8.67 8.96
CA SER A 300 -9.63 8.97 8.18
C SER A 300 -10.27 7.77 7.46
N ILE A 301 -9.52 6.72 7.13
CA ILE A 301 -10.04 5.44 6.60
C ILE A 301 -10.56 4.58 7.75
N MET A 302 -9.88 4.59 8.90
CA MET A 302 -10.40 3.92 10.10
C MET A 302 -11.71 4.57 10.56
N SER A 303 -11.96 5.84 10.23
CA SER A 303 -13.26 6.47 10.45
C SER A 303 -14.29 6.23 9.33
N ASN A 304 -13.92 5.64 8.18
CA ASN A 304 -14.83 5.49 7.03
C ASN A 304 -14.36 4.44 5.99
N LYS A 305 -14.41 3.15 6.34
CA LYS A 305 -15.04 2.08 5.51
C LYS A 305 -14.93 0.71 6.16
N LYS A 306 -16.10 0.07 6.25
CA LYS A 306 -16.40 -1.33 6.57
C LYS A 306 -15.30 -2.33 6.21
N TYR A 307 -14.55 -2.77 7.22
CA TYR A 307 -14.24 -4.21 7.33
C TYR A 307 -15.57 -4.99 7.27
N PRO A 308 -15.62 -6.28 6.84
CA PRO A 308 -16.77 -7.11 7.20
C PRO A 308 -16.96 -6.94 8.69
N MET A 309 -18.07 -6.29 9.05
CA MET A 309 -18.27 -5.71 10.36
C MET A 309 -18.34 -6.86 11.35
N LEU A 310 -17.19 -7.17 11.96
CA LEU A 310 -17.16 -8.08 13.08
C LEU A 310 -17.83 -7.33 14.22
N LEU A 311 -18.61 -8.04 15.05
CA LEU A 311 -19.19 -7.47 16.29
C LEU A 311 -18.11 -6.79 17.17
N SER A 312 -16.83 -7.14 16.98
CA SER A 312 -15.69 -6.53 17.66
C SER A 312 -15.32 -5.11 17.20
N ASN A 313 -15.90 -4.63 16.10
CA ASN A 313 -15.57 -3.35 15.46
C ASN A 313 -16.76 -2.38 15.53
N LEU A 314 -17.73 -2.65 16.41
CA LEU A 314 -18.89 -1.81 16.63
C LEU A 314 -18.60 -0.81 17.74
N ASP A 315 -18.81 0.48 17.44
CA ASP A 315 -18.66 1.58 18.41
C ASP A 315 -19.82 1.58 19.44
N GLU A 316 -20.97 1.02 19.06
CA GLU A 316 -22.14 0.83 19.92
C GLU A 316 -22.59 -0.64 19.89
N ILE A 317 -22.89 -1.21 21.05
CA ILE A 317 -23.30 -2.62 21.11
C ILE A 317 -24.72 -2.75 20.54
N PRO A 318 -24.94 -3.58 19.50
CA PRO A 318 -26.21 -3.61 18.80
C PRO A 318 -27.25 -4.36 19.63
N THR A 319 -28.43 -3.78 19.74
CA THR A 319 -29.56 -4.46 20.38
C THR A 319 -30.15 -5.52 19.44
N LEU A 320 -30.30 -6.75 19.92
CA LEU A 320 -30.85 -7.85 19.12
C LEU A 320 -32.33 -8.03 19.40
N LYS A 321 -33.18 -7.82 18.39
CA LYS A 321 -34.62 -8.10 18.48
C LYS A 321 -34.93 -9.55 18.11
N PHE A 322 -35.50 -10.29 19.05
CA PHE A 322 -36.00 -11.64 18.87
C PHE A 322 -37.53 -11.64 18.97
N GLY A 323 -38.20 -11.32 17.86
CA GLY A 323 -39.65 -11.11 17.87
C GLY A 323 -40.01 -9.88 18.71
N ASN A 324 -40.78 -10.06 19.79
CA ASN A 324 -41.21 -8.98 20.69
C ASN A 324 -40.20 -8.70 21.81
N TYR A 325 -39.13 -9.49 21.92
CA TYR A 325 -38.11 -9.32 22.94
C TYR A 325 -36.90 -8.57 22.37
N GLU A 326 -36.36 -7.68 23.16
CA GLU A 326 -35.20 -6.88 22.80
C GLU A 326 -34.05 -7.24 23.75
N LEU A 327 -33.04 -7.95 23.24
CA LEU A 327 -31.82 -8.28 23.96
C LEU A 327 -30.86 -7.10 23.86
N VAL A 328 -30.76 -6.35 24.94
CA VAL A 328 -29.81 -5.26 25.11
C VAL A 328 -28.54 -5.84 25.73
N PHE A 329 -27.40 -5.63 25.07
CA PHE A 329 -26.12 -5.94 25.66
C PHE A 329 -25.64 -4.72 26.45
N GLU A 330 -25.37 -4.90 27.73
CA GLU A 330 -24.93 -3.84 28.62
C GLU A 330 -23.52 -3.37 28.21
N SER A 331 -23.37 -2.06 27.99
CA SER A 331 -22.09 -1.42 27.68
C SER A 331 -21.30 -1.02 28.93
N GLU A 332 -22.01 -0.74 30.02
CA GLU A 332 -21.43 -0.41 31.32
C GLU A 332 -21.55 -1.58 32.30
N LEU A 333 -20.50 -1.83 33.06
CA LEU A 333 -20.54 -2.82 34.13
C LEU A 333 -21.41 -2.29 35.27
N SER A 334 -22.40 -3.08 35.69
CA SER A 334 -23.10 -2.84 36.97
C SER A 334 -22.11 -2.79 38.14
N ASP A 335 -22.49 -2.20 39.27
CA ASP A 335 -21.60 -2.16 40.45
C ASP A 335 -21.24 -3.56 40.95
N PHE A 336 -22.15 -4.53 40.82
CA PHE A 336 -21.86 -5.94 41.05
C PHE A 336 -20.79 -6.47 40.08
N SER A 337 -20.95 -6.19 38.78
CA SER A 337 -19.98 -6.61 37.74
C SER A 337 -18.61 -5.94 37.90
N LYS A 338 -18.56 -4.69 38.38
CA LYS A 338 -17.31 -4.00 38.71
C LYS A 338 -16.61 -4.68 39.88
N GLU A 339 -17.35 -5.10 40.91
CA GLU A 339 -16.77 -5.81 42.06
C GLU A 339 -16.27 -7.21 41.69
N VAL A 340 -17.00 -7.94 40.83
CA VAL A 340 -16.53 -9.22 40.26
C VAL A 340 -15.29 -9.01 39.40
N ALA A 341 -15.27 -8.01 38.52
CA ALA A 341 -14.10 -7.70 37.70
C ALA A 341 -12.88 -7.35 38.57
N ARG A 342 -13.07 -6.58 39.65
CA ARG A 342 -12.02 -6.23 40.61
C ARG A 342 -11.47 -7.46 41.33
N THR A 343 -12.32 -8.38 41.77
CA THR A 343 -11.94 -9.55 42.58
C THR A 343 -11.43 -10.73 41.75
N GLU A 344 -12.09 -11.06 40.64
CA GLU A 344 -11.76 -12.24 39.82
C GLU A 344 -10.77 -11.95 38.69
N LEU A 345 -10.84 -10.75 38.09
CA LEU A 345 -10.01 -10.36 36.96
C LEU A 345 -8.89 -9.39 37.35
N ARG A 346 -8.88 -8.91 38.60
CA ARG A 346 -7.95 -7.88 39.10
C ARG A 346 -8.10 -6.55 38.34
N GLU A 347 -9.28 -6.27 37.80
CA GLU A 347 -9.58 -5.08 37.01
C GLU A 347 -9.75 -3.84 37.90
N THR A 348 -8.64 -3.31 38.43
CA THR A 348 -8.58 -1.95 39.01
C THR A 348 -8.20 -0.94 37.93
N ASP A 349 -8.41 0.36 38.17
CA ASP A 349 -8.04 1.38 37.19
C ASP A 349 -6.54 1.42 36.90
N GLU A 350 -5.70 1.15 37.91
CA GLU A 350 -4.24 1.07 37.77
C GLU A 350 -3.84 -0.16 36.95
N VAL A 351 -4.36 -1.34 37.30
CA VAL A 351 -4.07 -2.59 36.58
C VAL A 351 -4.58 -2.51 35.15
N ARG A 352 -5.76 -1.95 34.93
CA ARG A 352 -6.34 -1.74 33.60
C ARG A 352 -5.44 -0.85 32.76
N LYS A 353 -5.04 0.33 33.26
CA LYS A 353 -4.16 1.26 32.53
C LYS A 353 -2.81 0.62 32.21
N GLU A 354 -2.20 -0.03 33.19
CA GLU A 354 -0.89 -0.67 33.04
C GLU A 354 -0.96 -1.83 32.04
N ALA A 355 -1.92 -2.73 32.18
CA ALA A 355 -2.05 -3.89 31.31
C ALA A 355 -2.46 -3.51 29.87
N VAL A 356 -3.28 -2.46 29.70
CA VAL A 356 -3.58 -1.90 28.38
C VAL A 356 -2.31 -1.34 27.75
N TRP A 357 -1.52 -0.56 28.50
CA TRP A 357 -0.25 -0.02 28.02
C TRP A 357 0.75 -1.13 27.66
N GLN A 358 0.92 -2.13 28.52
CA GLN A 358 1.81 -3.27 28.28
C GLN A 358 1.34 -4.11 27.10
N LEU A 359 0.05 -4.45 27.01
CA LEU A 359 -0.48 -5.23 25.89
C LEU A 359 -0.33 -4.47 24.58
N ARG A 360 -0.57 -3.15 24.61
CA ARG A 360 -0.34 -2.28 23.46
C ARG A 360 1.11 -2.36 23.01
N LYS A 361 2.08 -2.27 23.92
CA LYS A 361 3.50 -2.44 23.61
C LYS A 361 3.82 -3.82 23.05
N LEU A 362 3.31 -4.87 23.67
CA LEU A 362 3.48 -6.23 23.19
C LEU A 362 2.90 -6.43 21.79
N LEU A 363 1.78 -5.79 21.44
CA LEU A 363 1.18 -5.89 20.10
C LEU A 363 1.85 -4.97 19.08
N GLU A 364 2.37 -3.81 19.51
CA GLU A 364 3.24 -2.95 18.69
C GLU A 364 4.49 -3.71 18.22
N ASP A 365 5.06 -4.55 19.08
CA ASP A 365 6.25 -5.37 18.79
C ASP A 365 5.94 -6.58 17.89
N GLU A 366 4.67 -6.95 17.70
CA GLU A 366 4.23 -8.11 16.92
C GLU A 366 3.95 -7.75 15.46
N CYS A 367 5.01 -7.56 14.68
CA CYS A 367 4.85 -6.98 13.34
C CYS A 367 4.17 -7.90 12.31
N ASP A 368 3.93 -9.18 12.63
CA ASP A 368 3.23 -10.14 11.78
C ASP A 368 1.72 -10.22 12.10
N LEU A 369 1.25 -9.49 13.12
CA LEU A 369 -0.12 -9.55 13.62
C LEU A 369 -0.81 -8.18 13.57
N VAL A 370 -1.80 -8.04 12.67
CA VAL A 370 -2.56 -6.79 12.52
C VAL A 370 -3.72 -6.76 13.51
N THR A 371 -3.67 -5.82 14.45
CA THR A 371 -4.74 -5.63 15.44
C THR A 371 -5.06 -4.16 15.64
N PRO A 372 -6.28 -3.79 16.05
CA PRO A 372 -6.61 -2.42 16.43
C PRO A 372 -6.09 -2.14 17.86
N PHE A 373 -4.78 -2.28 18.08
CA PHE A 373 -4.14 -2.11 19.39
C PHE A 373 -4.21 -0.67 19.93
N HIS A 374 -4.68 0.29 19.13
CA HIS A 374 -4.98 1.64 19.59
C HIS A 374 -6.33 1.77 20.30
N ASN A 375 -7.22 0.77 20.19
CA ASN A 375 -8.56 0.79 20.77
C ASN A 375 -8.56 0.08 22.14
N ASP A 376 -8.69 0.86 23.22
CA ASP A 376 -8.67 0.34 24.60
C ASP A 376 -9.82 -0.63 24.87
N PHE A 377 -11.03 -0.37 24.36
CA PHE A 377 -12.16 -1.29 24.50
C PHE A 377 -11.86 -2.64 23.85
N TRP A 378 -11.22 -2.61 22.68
CA TRP A 378 -10.79 -3.82 21.99
C TRP A 378 -9.70 -4.57 22.77
N LEU A 379 -8.72 -3.87 23.35
CA LEU A 379 -7.69 -4.49 24.18
C LEU A 379 -8.28 -5.12 25.44
N ILE A 380 -9.17 -4.39 26.12
CA ILE A 380 -9.86 -4.85 27.35
C ILE A 380 -10.65 -6.14 27.09
N LYS A 381 -11.23 -6.30 25.89
CA LYS A 381 -11.92 -7.53 25.48
C LYS A 381 -11.03 -8.78 25.57
N PHE A 382 -9.74 -8.67 25.28
CA PHE A 382 -8.79 -9.77 25.37
C PHE A 382 -8.07 -9.83 26.72
N LEU A 383 -7.93 -8.69 27.40
CA LEU A 383 -7.37 -8.64 28.76
C LEU A 383 -8.30 -9.29 29.79
N ARG A 384 -9.63 -9.12 29.67
CA ARG A 384 -10.59 -9.68 30.64
C ARG A 384 -10.52 -11.21 30.76
N PRO A 385 -10.61 -12.00 29.66
CA PRO A 385 -10.42 -13.45 29.73
C PRO A 385 -9.05 -13.86 30.27
N CYS A 386 -8.05 -12.99 30.09
CA CYS A 386 -6.68 -13.20 30.53
C CYS A 386 -6.38 -12.59 31.90
N LYS A 387 -7.40 -12.15 32.67
CA LYS A 387 -7.24 -11.55 34.02
C LYS A 387 -6.22 -10.40 34.05
N PHE A 388 -6.22 -9.60 32.97
CA PHE A 388 -5.31 -8.49 32.74
C PHE A 388 -3.82 -8.86 32.68
N TYR A 389 -3.48 -10.12 32.34
CA TYR A 389 -2.11 -10.50 31.97
C TYR A 389 -1.84 -10.19 30.48
N PRO A 390 -0.97 -9.21 30.17
CA PRO A 390 -0.76 -8.74 28.79
C PRO A 390 -0.18 -9.81 27.86
N GLU A 391 0.75 -10.62 28.32
CA GLU A 391 1.37 -11.68 27.52
C GLU A 391 0.33 -12.75 27.15
N SER A 392 -0.50 -13.15 28.11
CA SER A 392 -1.60 -14.10 27.87
C SER A 392 -2.63 -13.53 26.91
N ALA A 393 -2.94 -12.23 27.02
CA ALA A 393 -3.85 -11.56 26.10
C ALA A 393 -3.27 -11.47 24.68
N ARG A 394 -1.97 -11.17 24.53
CA ARG A 394 -1.27 -11.22 23.24
C ARG A 394 -1.35 -12.62 22.62
N ASP A 395 -1.06 -13.66 23.40
CA ASP A 395 -1.07 -15.05 22.91
C ASP A 395 -2.48 -15.50 22.52
N LEU A 396 -3.50 -15.08 23.29
CA LEU A 396 -4.91 -15.28 22.96
C LEU A 396 -5.29 -14.56 21.65
N ILE A 397 -4.82 -13.32 21.46
CA ILE A 397 -5.05 -12.56 20.23
C ILE A 397 -4.39 -13.26 19.02
N LYS A 398 -3.16 -13.76 19.17
CA LYS A 398 -2.49 -14.55 18.12
C LYS A 398 -3.31 -15.77 17.74
N CYS A 399 -3.66 -16.61 18.72
CA CYS A 399 -4.51 -17.77 18.51
C CYS A 399 -5.85 -17.40 17.85
N TYR A 400 -6.47 -16.28 18.26
CA TYR A 400 -7.72 -15.80 17.72
C TYR A 400 -7.64 -15.47 16.21
N TYR A 401 -6.55 -14.83 15.77
CA TYR A 401 -6.35 -14.50 14.35
C TYR A 401 -5.80 -15.67 13.54
N GLU A 402 -4.90 -16.48 14.09
CA GLU A 402 -4.42 -17.71 13.47
C GLU A 402 -5.56 -18.69 13.20
N PHE A 403 -6.49 -18.83 14.13
CA PHE A 403 -7.69 -19.65 13.93
C PHE A 403 -8.54 -19.10 12.79
N LYS A 404 -8.70 -17.78 12.69
CA LYS A 404 -9.45 -17.15 11.59
C LYS A 404 -8.79 -17.34 10.24
N GLU A 405 -7.46 -17.28 10.18
CA GLU A 405 -6.73 -17.52 8.95
C GLU A 405 -6.84 -19.01 8.54
N LYS A 406 -6.53 -19.91 9.47
CA LYS A 406 -6.58 -21.37 9.29
C LYS A 406 -7.96 -21.84 8.86
N TYR A 407 -9.02 -21.26 9.41
CA TYR A 407 -10.41 -21.61 9.11
C TYR A 407 -11.14 -20.49 8.35
N SER A 408 -10.42 -19.73 7.52
CA SER A 408 -10.96 -18.57 6.77
C SER A 408 -12.20 -18.91 5.94
N VAL A 409 -12.33 -20.16 5.48
CA VAL A 409 -13.53 -20.67 4.78
C VAL A 409 -14.81 -20.51 5.62
N ILE A 410 -14.73 -20.62 6.95
CA ILE A 410 -15.88 -20.43 7.87
C ILE A 410 -16.23 -18.94 8.00
N TYR A 411 -15.23 -18.06 7.93
CA TYR A 411 -15.40 -16.61 8.12
C TYR A 411 -15.73 -15.86 6.82
N ASN A 412 -15.40 -16.44 5.66
CA ASN A 412 -15.71 -15.89 4.35
C ASN A 412 -17.23 -15.79 4.17
N ASN A 413 -17.72 -14.57 3.92
CA ASN A 413 -19.16 -14.27 3.79
C ASN A 413 -20.01 -14.60 5.04
N LEU A 414 -19.41 -14.62 6.23
CA LEU A 414 -20.10 -14.80 7.50
C LEU A 414 -20.93 -13.55 7.86
N LEU A 415 -22.02 -13.36 7.13
CA LEU A 415 -23.00 -12.31 7.35
C LEU A 415 -24.28 -12.94 7.91
N PRO A 416 -24.97 -12.31 8.88
CA PRO A 416 -26.26 -12.80 9.36
C PRO A 416 -27.27 -13.03 8.23
N SER A 417 -27.24 -12.18 7.21
CA SER A 417 -28.08 -12.29 6.00
C SER A 417 -27.80 -13.53 5.16
N LYS A 418 -26.56 -14.04 5.18
CA LYS A 418 -26.14 -15.28 4.47
C LYS A 418 -26.34 -16.54 5.31
N LEU A 419 -26.54 -16.37 6.62
CA LEU A 419 -26.92 -17.42 7.57
C LEU A 419 -28.44 -17.51 7.77
N THR A 420 -29.24 -16.90 6.88
CA THR A 420 -30.71 -16.87 6.98
C THR A 420 -31.32 -18.25 7.15
N ARG A 421 -30.74 -19.31 6.57
CA ARG A 421 -31.21 -20.70 6.83
C ARG A 421 -30.92 -21.21 8.24
N ALA A 422 -29.84 -20.77 8.88
CA ALA A 422 -29.55 -21.13 10.28
C ALA A 422 -30.46 -20.34 11.25
N PHE A 423 -30.77 -19.08 10.93
CA PHE A 423 -31.66 -18.23 11.73
C PHE A 423 -33.16 -18.50 11.49
N ASN A 424 -33.53 -18.94 10.28
CA ASN A 424 -34.92 -19.29 9.90
C ASN A 424 -35.20 -20.78 10.03
N GLY A 425 -34.18 -21.63 10.18
CA GLY A 425 -34.30 -23.09 10.18
C GLY A 425 -34.52 -23.71 11.56
N ASP A 426 -35.01 -22.95 12.54
CA ASP A 426 -35.24 -23.41 13.93
C ASP A 426 -34.04 -24.08 14.63
N ILE A 427 -32.81 -23.87 14.13
CA ILE A 427 -31.58 -24.41 14.74
C ILE A 427 -31.33 -23.68 16.08
N ILE A 428 -31.62 -22.38 16.13
CA ILE A 428 -31.74 -21.63 17.38
C ILE A 428 -33.22 -21.61 17.75
N LYS A 429 -33.67 -22.59 18.55
CA LYS A 429 -35.03 -22.60 19.07
C LYS A 429 -35.22 -21.40 19.98
N LYS A 430 -36.24 -20.57 19.70
CA LYS A 430 -36.75 -19.59 20.66
C LYS A 430 -37.05 -20.32 21.97
N PRO A 431 -36.58 -19.85 23.13
CA PRO A 431 -37.17 -20.29 24.38
C PRO A 431 -38.63 -19.82 24.36
N GLY A 432 -39.58 -20.75 24.14
CA GLY A 432 -41.00 -20.46 24.39
C GLY A 432 -42.05 -20.79 23.33
N THR A 433 -41.78 -21.46 22.21
CA THR A 433 -42.87 -22.02 21.40
C THR A 433 -43.17 -23.47 21.82
N ARG A 434 -44.02 -23.61 22.85
CA ARG A 434 -44.89 -24.79 23.00
C ARG A 434 -46.11 -24.60 22.08
N LYS A 435 -46.59 -25.69 21.48
CA LYS A 435 -47.97 -25.75 20.98
C LYS A 435 -48.94 -25.53 22.13
#